data_AF-A0A7S2I9U7-F1
#
_entry.id   AF-A0A7S2I9U7-F1
#
_cell.length_a   1.000
_cell.length_b   1.000
_cell.length_c   1.000
_cell.angle_alpha   90.00
_cell.angle_beta   90.00
_cell.angle_gamma   90.00
#
_symmetry.space_group_name_H-M   'P 1'
#
loop_
_entity.id
_entity.type
_entity.pdbx_description
1 polymer ?
#
loop_
_entity_poly.entity_id
_entity_poly.type
_entity_poly.pdbx_seq_one_letter_code
_entity_poly.pdbx_strand_id
1 'polypeptide(L)'
;GKAVTSAEGKAGVFSATVVCRKVQPLLDVPHGEMADPLDSLDVIMGALNVVRLLLTRATQPDATAHRALPESLAAQLQQHSLEPLDKWIRTRMDALWSEILSAEACSPLPESLPSMRVSFTHLHLATDVVSRAIELCKEYRGHGWSD
;
A
#
# COMPACT_ATOMS: atom_id res chain seq x y z
N GLY A 1 53.09 -13.72 4.63
CA GLY A 1 52.05 -13.28 5.59
C GLY A 1 52.02 -11.76 5.59
N LYS A 2 50.89 -11.06 5.63
CA LYS A 2 49.53 -11.38 6.06
C LYS A 2 48.54 -10.82 5.03
N ALA A 3 47.45 -11.54 4.80
CA ALA A 3 46.25 -10.99 4.20
C ALA A 3 45.69 -9.92 5.14
N VAL A 4 45.48 -8.71 4.64
CA VAL A 4 44.69 -7.68 5.33
C VAL A 4 43.23 -7.94 4.96
N THR A 5 42.56 -8.70 5.81
CA THR A 5 41.09 -8.75 5.83
C THR A 5 40.60 -7.47 6.49
N SER A 6 40.28 -6.47 5.68
CA SER A 6 39.46 -5.33 6.12
C SER A 6 38.00 -5.76 6.03
N ALA A 7 37.49 -6.40 7.08
CA ALA A 7 36.07 -6.56 7.29
C ALA A 7 35.38 -5.19 7.49
N GLU A 8 34.09 -5.16 7.21
CA GLU A 8 33.12 -4.12 7.61
C GLU A 8 33.09 -2.84 6.78
N GLY A 9 32.75 -2.99 5.50
CA GLY A 9 31.89 -2.00 4.86
C GLY A 9 30.59 -1.93 5.65
N LYS A 10 30.33 -0.79 6.31
CA LYS A 10 29.07 -0.48 7.00
C LYS A 10 27.91 -0.69 6.03
N ALA A 11 27.32 -1.88 6.04
CA ALA A 11 26.04 -2.19 5.39
C ALA A 11 24.93 -1.51 6.20
N GLY A 12 24.85 -0.19 6.08
CA GLY A 12 23.99 0.66 6.89
C GLY A 12 22.69 1.03 6.17
N VAL A 13 21.60 0.78 6.90
CA VAL A 13 20.42 1.67 7.07
C VAL A 13 19.16 1.40 6.24
N PHE A 14 19.22 0.88 5.00
CA PHE A 14 18.01 0.68 4.17
C PHE A 14 17.78 -0.78 3.76
N SER A 15 17.40 -1.64 4.70
CA SER A 15 16.85 -2.96 4.37
C SER A 15 15.36 -2.87 4.03
N ALA A 16 14.86 -3.76 3.18
CA ALA A 16 13.42 -3.83 2.86
C ALA A 16 12.54 -3.94 4.11
N THR A 17 13.02 -4.67 5.12
CA THR A 17 12.35 -4.78 6.43
C THR A 17 12.24 -3.44 7.14
N VAL A 18 13.34 -2.66 7.20
CA VAL A 18 13.34 -1.36 7.87
C VAL A 18 12.42 -0.38 7.14
N VAL A 19 12.48 -0.34 5.81
CA VAL A 19 11.60 0.51 4.99
C VAL A 19 10.14 0.14 5.19
N CYS A 20 9.80 -1.15 5.11
CA CYS A 20 8.44 -1.63 5.32
C CYS A 20 7.90 -1.24 6.70
N ARG A 21 8.68 -1.43 7.77
CA ARG A 21 8.27 -1.05 9.14
C ARG A 21 8.08 0.46 9.32
N LYS A 22 8.76 1.29 8.53
CA LYS A 22 8.58 2.75 8.56
C LYS A 22 7.37 3.22 7.77
N VAL A 23 7.04 2.50 6.69
CA VAL A 23 5.91 2.83 5.81
C VAL A 23 4.59 2.28 6.35
N GLN A 24 4.60 1.12 7.00
CA GLN A 24 3.40 0.45 7.47
C GLN A 24 2.47 1.33 8.33
N PRO A 25 2.96 2.14 9.29
CA PRO A 25 2.09 3.03 10.07
C PRO A 25 1.35 4.10 9.25
N LEU A 26 1.83 4.41 8.04
CA LEU A 26 1.16 5.33 7.10
C LEU A 26 0.00 4.66 6.36
N LEU A 27 -0.09 3.33 6.41
CA LEU A 27 -1.13 2.51 5.79
C LEU A 27 -2.16 2.01 6.82
N ASP A 28 -1.89 2.21 8.11
CA ASP A 28 -2.81 1.79 9.16
C ASP A 28 -4.05 2.70 9.17
N VAL A 29 -5.22 2.09 9.22
CA VAL A 29 -6.49 2.81 9.21
C VAL A 29 -6.68 3.54 10.56
N PRO A 30 -6.94 4.86 10.56
CA PRO A 30 -7.14 5.62 11.80
C PRO A 30 -8.26 5.05 12.67
N HIS A 31 -8.06 5.03 14.00
CA HIS A 31 -9.09 4.67 14.96
C HIS A 31 -9.89 5.92 15.37
N GLY A 32 -11.19 5.95 15.09
CA GLY A 32 -12.09 7.04 15.48
C GLY A 32 -13.06 7.45 14.37
N GLU A 33 -14.08 8.23 14.71
CA GLU A 33 -15.17 8.60 13.80
C GLU A 33 -14.64 9.46 12.62
N MET A 34 -14.75 8.91 11.41
CA MET A 34 -14.68 9.60 10.10
C MET A 34 -13.35 10.28 9.71
N ALA A 35 -12.24 9.56 9.71
CA ALA A 35 -11.13 9.96 8.83
C ALA A 35 -11.54 9.70 7.37
N ASP A 36 -11.46 10.70 6.49
CA ASP A 36 -11.64 10.53 5.04
C ASP A 36 -10.29 10.14 4.40
N PRO A 37 -10.18 9.00 3.68
CA PRO A 37 -8.95 8.64 2.98
C PRO A 37 -8.46 9.70 1.98
N LEU A 38 -9.34 10.58 1.49
CA LEU A 38 -8.98 11.69 0.60
C LEU A 38 -8.01 12.68 1.27
N ASP A 39 -8.11 12.89 2.58
CA ASP A 39 -7.28 13.87 3.31
C ASP A 39 -5.81 13.48 3.35
N SER A 40 -5.52 12.18 3.18
CA SER A 40 -4.18 11.60 3.29
C SER A 40 -3.78 10.81 2.04
N LEU A 41 -4.52 10.98 0.93
CA LEU A 41 -4.43 10.08 -0.22
C LEU A 41 -3.02 10.05 -0.82
N ASP A 42 -2.36 11.20 -0.94
CA ASP A 42 -1.00 11.27 -1.49
C ASP A 42 0.01 10.51 -0.64
N VAL A 43 -0.13 10.57 0.69
CA VAL A 43 0.72 9.84 1.63
C VAL A 43 0.47 8.34 1.52
N ILE A 44 -0.80 7.93 1.45
CA ILE A 44 -1.21 6.54 1.26
C ILE A 44 -0.63 6.00 -0.07
N MET A 45 -0.79 6.75 -1.16
CA MET A 45 -0.29 6.37 -2.48
C MET A 45 1.25 6.27 -2.51
N GLY A 46 1.94 7.19 -1.85
CA GLY A 46 3.40 7.13 -1.68
C GLY A 46 3.82 5.86 -0.94
N ALA A 47 3.17 5.58 0.19
CA ALA A 47 3.42 4.40 1.01
C ALA A 47 3.16 3.09 0.24
N LEU A 48 2.04 2.99 -0.47
CA LEU A 48 1.69 1.82 -1.28
C LEU A 48 2.69 1.57 -2.42
N ASN A 49 3.16 2.62 -3.09
CA ASN A 49 4.15 2.46 -4.16
C ASN A 49 5.51 1.98 -3.61
N VAL A 50 5.90 2.39 -2.40
CA VAL A 50 7.08 1.84 -1.73
C VAL A 50 6.87 0.36 -1.41
N VAL A 51 5.72 -0.02 -0.83
CA VAL A 51 5.39 -1.43 -0.56
C VAL A 51 5.42 -2.28 -1.83
N ARG A 52 4.80 -1.81 -2.92
CA ARG A 52 4.82 -2.50 -4.22
C ARG A 52 6.23 -2.71 -4.73
N LEU A 53 7.09 -1.69 -4.65
CA LEU A 53 8.50 -1.80 -5.04
C LEU A 53 9.22 -2.88 -4.23
N LEU A 54 9.02 -2.91 -2.91
CA LEU A 54 9.63 -3.92 -2.05
C LEU A 54 9.18 -5.33 -2.39
N LEU A 55 7.87 -5.54 -2.58
CA LEU A 55 7.30 -6.85 -2.93
C LEU A 55 7.72 -7.32 -4.33
N THR A 56 7.68 -6.44 -5.33
CA THR A 56 8.14 -6.77 -6.69
C THR A 56 9.62 -7.12 -6.73
N ARG A 57 10.46 -6.46 -5.92
CA ARG A 57 11.88 -6.84 -5.82
C ARG A 57 12.08 -8.18 -5.13
N ALA A 58 11.23 -8.51 -4.16
CA ALA A 58 11.30 -9.78 -3.45
C ALA A 58 10.89 -10.97 -4.33
N THR A 59 10.08 -10.76 -5.38
CA THR A 59 9.70 -11.80 -6.35
C THR A 59 10.67 -11.96 -7.53
N GLN A 60 11.77 -11.19 -7.59
CA GLN A 60 12.76 -11.29 -8.66
C GLN A 60 13.81 -12.40 -8.37
N PRO A 61 14.31 -13.12 -9.41
CA PRO A 61 15.29 -14.19 -9.26
C PRO A 61 16.61 -13.77 -8.60
N ASP A 62 17.02 -12.50 -8.80
CA ASP A 62 18.26 -11.94 -8.25
C ASP A 62 18.07 -11.28 -6.86
N ALA A 63 16.96 -11.59 -6.17
CA ALA A 63 16.72 -11.10 -4.82
C ALA A 63 17.77 -11.68 -3.86
N THR A 64 18.80 -10.89 -3.53
CA THR A 64 19.77 -11.29 -2.51
C THR A 64 19.03 -11.48 -1.17
N ALA A 65 19.17 -12.64 -0.53
CA ALA A 65 18.47 -12.99 0.72
C ALA A 65 18.56 -11.91 1.83
N HIS A 66 19.67 -11.17 1.90
CA HIS A 66 19.88 -10.07 2.86
C HIS A 66 19.06 -8.79 2.59
N ARG A 67 18.39 -8.69 1.43
CA ARG A 67 17.58 -7.54 1.01
C ARG A 67 16.10 -7.87 0.81
N ALA A 68 15.72 -9.15 0.88
CA ALA A 68 14.33 -9.57 0.70
C ALA A 68 13.47 -9.20 1.92
N LEU A 69 12.19 -8.93 1.68
CA LEU A 69 11.20 -8.70 2.73
C LEU A 69 10.81 -10.07 3.32
N PRO A 70 10.89 -10.30 4.65
CA PRO A 70 10.48 -11.59 5.22
C PRO A 70 9.03 -11.93 4.89
N GLU A 71 8.74 -13.19 4.54
CA GLU A 71 7.37 -13.64 4.23
C GLU A 71 6.37 -13.37 5.36
N SER A 72 6.80 -13.54 6.60
CA SER A 72 5.98 -13.22 7.78
C SER A 72 5.61 -11.74 7.85
N LEU A 73 6.52 -10.85 7.43
CA LEU A 73 6.25 -9.41 7.38
C LEU A 73 5.33 -9.06 6.20
N ALA A 74 5.47 -9.73 5.05
CA ALA A 74 4.54 -9.58 3.93
C ALA A 74 3.12 -10.05 4.32
N ALA A 75 3.01 -11.16 5.06
CA ALA A 75 1.74 -11.66 5.58
C ALA A 75 1.10 -10.68 6.58
N GLN A 76 1.88 -10.16 7.52
CA GLN A 76 1.41 -9.15 8.49
C GLN A 76 0.97 -7.86 7.79
N LEU A 77 1.75 -7.38 6.82
CA LEU A 77 1.42 -6.20 6.04
C LEU A 77 0.09 -6.38 5.29
N GLN A 78 -0.12 -7.56 4.68
CA GLN A 78 -1.37 -7.87 4.01
C GLN A 78 -2.55 -7.84 4.98
N GLN A 79 -2.48 -8.62 6.07
CA GLN A 79 -3.62 -8.85 6.97
C GLN A 79 -3.95 -7.64 7.84
N HIS A 80 -2.94 -6.89 8.29
CA HIS A 80 -3.12 -5.86 9.30
C HIS A 80 -3.14 -4.44 8.75
N SER A 81 -2.65 -4.21 7.52
CA SER A 81 -2.61 -2.86 6.94
C SER A 81 -3.31 -2.81 5.57
N LEU A 82 -2.92 -3.64 4.60
CA LEU A 82 -3.46 -3.53 3.23
C LEU A 82 -4.93 -3.93 3.11
N GLU A 83 -5.35 -5.06 3.68
CA GLU A 83 -6.75 -5.50 3.64
C GLU A 83 -7.70 -4.53 4.38
N PRO A 84 -7.36 -4.05 5.60
CA PRO A 84 -8.12 -2.99 6.26
C PRO A 84 -8.18 -1.68 5.45
N LEU A 85 -7.05 -1.26 4.86
CA LEU A 85 -6.97 -0.06 4.03
C LEU A 85 -7.86 -0.14 2.79
N ASP A 86 -7.83 -1.27 2.07
CA ASP A 86 -8.70 -1.51 0.91
C ASP A 86 -10.17 -1.38 1.30
N LYS A 87 -10.57 -2.05 2.41
CA LYS A 87 -11.93 -1.97 2.92
C LYS A 87 -12.33 -0.54 3.29
N TRP A 88 -11.45 0.21 3.94
CA TRP A 88 -11.72 1.60 4.34
C TRP A 88 -11.92 2.52 3.13
N ILE A 89 -11.03 2.44 2.12
CA ILE A 89 -11.13 3.23 0.88
C ILE A 89 -12.40 2.85 0.10
N ARG A 90 -12.70 1.55 -0.06
CA ARG A 90 -13.92 1.10 -0.75
C ARG A 90 -15.19 1.59 -0.05
N THR A 91 -15.23 1.52 1.27
CA THR A 91 -16.38 2.02 2.05
C THR A 91 -16.62 3.51 1.77
N ARG A 92 -15.56 4.32 1.71
CA ARG A 92 -15.69 5.75 1.37
C ARG A 92 -16.10 5.95 -0.09
N MET A 93 -15.53 5.17 -1.01
CA MET A 93 -15.84 5.22 -2.44
C MET A 93 -17.31 4.89 -2.72
N ASP A 94 -17.87 3.87 -2.05
CA ASP A 94 -19.28 3.49 -2.16
C ASP A 94 -20.21 4.60 -1.62
N ALA A 95 -19.85 5.21 -0.49
CA ALA A 95 -20.58 6.35 0.05
C ALA A 95 -20.57 7.53 -0.94
N LEU A 96 -19.40 7.88 -1.49
CA LEU A 96 -19.25 8.96 -2.46
C LEU A 96 -20.03 8.67 -3.76
N TRP A 97 -20.06 7.42 -4.21
CA TRP A 97 -20.87 7.02 -5.36
C TRP A 97 -22.36 7.24 -5.13
N SER A 98 -22.86 6.88 -3.95
CA SER A 98 -24.25 7.14 -3.56
C SER A 98 -24.57 8.64 -3.55
N GLU A 99 -23.64 9.46 -3.04
CA GLU A 99 -23.76 10.93 -3.06
C GLU A 99 -23.79 11.47 -4.50
N ILE A 100 -22.93 10.94 -5.40
CA ILE A 100 -22.91 11.32 -6.83
C ILE A 100 -24.24 11.01 -7.50
N LEU A 101 -24.78 9.80 -7.33
CA LEU A 101 -26.07 9.40 -7.90
C LEU A 101 -27.21 10.30 -7.40
N SER A 102 -27.17 10.67 -6.11
CA SER A 102 -28.14 11.60 -5.52
C SER A 102 -28.03 13.00 -6.12
N ALA A 103 -26.81 13.49 -6.33
CA ALA A 103 -26.56 14.79 -6.95
C ALA A 103 -26.97 14.84 -8.44
N GLU A 104 -26.78 13.74 -9.17
CA GLU A 104 -27.21 13.62 -10.58
C GLU A 104 -28.73 13.63 -10.76
N ALA A 105 -29.49 13.26 -9.71
CA ALA A 105 -30.94 13.33 -9.72
C ALA A 105 -31.50 14.74 -9.47
N CYS A 106 -30.65 15.72 -9.10
CA CYS A 106 -31.07 17.09 -8.85
C CYS A 106 -31.18 17.91 -10.16
N SER A 107 -32.12 18.87 -10.17
CA SER A 107 -32.23 19.88 -11.23
C SER A 107 -32.47 21.26 -10.59
N PRO A 108 -31.52 22.22 -10.68
CA PRO A 108 -30.25 22.12 -11.41
C PRO A 108 -29.25 21.16 -10.76
N LEU A 109 -28.25 20.74 -11.54
CA LEU A 109 -27.14 19.93 -11.02
C LEU A 109 -26.33 20.73 -9.98
N PRO A 110 -25.87 20.11 -8.88
CA PRO A 110 -25.04 20.79 -7.90
C PRO A 110 -23.66 21.14 -8.47
N GLU A 111 -23.14 22.31 -8.12
CA GLU A 111 -21.80 22.75 -8.52
C GLU A 111 -20.67 21.85 -8.00
N SER A 112 -20.92 21.09 -6.92
CA SER A 112 -19.97 20.15 -6.34
C SER A 112 -19.80 18.85 -7.14
N LEU A 113 -20.73 18.51 -8.03
CA LEU A 113 -20.75 17.21 -8.73
C LEU A 113 -19.46 16.91 -9.51
N PRO A 114 -18.85 17.85 -10.26
CA PRO A 114 -17.57 17.60 -10.92
C PRO A 114 -16.45 17.25 -9.93
N SER A 115 -16.37 17.94 -8.79
CA SER A 115 -15.37 17.67 -7.76
C SER A 115 -15.57 16.29 -7.13
N MET A 116 -16.82 15.90 -6.87
CA MET A 116 -17.13 14.58 -6.32
C MET A 116 -16.69 13.45 -7.26
N ARG A 117 -16.91 13.61 -8.57
CA ARG A 117 -16.46 12.65 -9.58
C ARG A 117 -14.93 12.51 -9.62
N VAL A 118 -14.20 13.62 -9.51
CA VAL A 118 -12.73 13.60 -9.42
C VAL A 118 -12.28 12.85 -8.16
N SER A 119 -12.86 13.16 -7.00
CA SER A 119 -12.56 12.44 -5.75
C SER A 119 -12.86 10.94 -5.87
N PHE A 120 -13.94 10.55 -6.55
CA PHE A 120 -14.24 9.14 -6.82
C PHE A 120 -13.16 8.48 -7.68
N THR A 121 -12.71 9.13 -8.76
CA THR A 121 -11.60 8.63 -9.59
C THR A 121 -10.32 8.45 -8.78
N HIS A 122 -10.01 9.39 -7.87
CA HIS A 122 -8.84 9.29 -7.00
C HIS A 122 -8.91 8.09 -6.05
N LEU A 123 -10.08 7.86 -5.42
CA LEU A 123 -10.29 6.69 -4.56
C LEU A 123 -10.23 5.38 -5.36
N HIS A 124 -10.80 5.36 -6.57
CA HIS A 124 -10.75 4.19 -7.46
C HIS A 124 -9.30 3.81 -7.80
N LEU A 125 -8.48 4.79 -8.20
CA LEU A 125 -7.06 4.56 -8.45
C LEU A 125 -6.33 4.00 -7.23
N ALA A 126 -6.63 4.51 -6.04
CA ALA A 126 -6.04 4.00 -4.80
C ALA A 126 -6.45 2.55 -4.54
N THR A 127 -7.72 2.17 -4.76
CA THR A 127 -8.16 0.77 -4.61
C THR A 127 -7.43 -0.19 -5.56
N ASP A 128 -7.15 0.22 -6.80
CA ASP A 128 -6.39 -0.60 -7.75
C ASP A 128 -4.94 -0.82 -7.28
N VAL A 129 -4.31 0.24 -6.74
CA VAL A 129 -2.94 0.17 -6.23
C VAL A 129 -2.86 -0.71 -4.97
N VAL A 130 -3.81 -0.60 -4.04
CA VAL A 130 -3.89 -1.48 -2.86
C VAL A 130 -4.13 -2.93 -3.27
N SER A 131 -5.08 -3.16 -4.19
CA SER A 131 -5.41 -4.51 -4.69
C SER A 131 -4.18 -5.18 -5.29
N ARG A 132 -3.40 -4.45 -6.11
CA ARG A 132 -2.16 -4.99 -6.67
C ARG A 132 -1.10 -5.28 -5.61
N ALA A 133 -1.01 -4.48 -4.55
CA ALA A 133 -0.11 -4.75 -3.43
C ALA A 133 -0.50 -6.03 -2.68
N ILE A 134 -1.81 -6.24 -2.45
CA ILE A 134 -2.35 -7.47 -1.84
C ILE A 134 -2.03 -8.70 -2.70
N GLU A 135 -2.20 -8.61 -4.02
CA GLU A 135 -1.84 -9.67 -4.95
C GLU A 135 -0.35 -10.02 -4.89
N LEU A 136 0.52 -9.02 -4.89
CA LEU A 136 1.96 -9.22 -4.76
C LEU A 136 2.33 -9.92 -3.44
N CYS A 137 1.65 -9.62 -2.32
CA CYS A 137 1.83 -10.37 -1.07
C CYS A 137 1.41 -11.84 -1.18
N LYS A 138 0.39 -12.17 -1.99
CA LYS A 138 -0.03 -13.55 -2.24
C LYS A 138 0.94 -14.27 -3.17
N GLU A 139 1.35 -13.64 -4.27
CA GLU A 139 2.36 -14.16 -5.21
C GLU A 139 3.66 -14.47 -4.48
N TYR A 140 4.14 -13.54 -3.64
CA TYR A 140 5.36 -13.72 -2.86
C TYR A 140 5.31 -14.95 -1.94
N ARG A 141 4.16 -15.20 -1.28
CA ARG A 141 3.95 -16.38 -0.42
C ARG A 141 3.71 -17.67 -1.21
N GLY A 142 3.13 -17.57 -2.40
CA GLY A 142 2.90 -18.71 -3.30
C GLY A 142 4.16 -19.24 -3.97
N HIS A 143 5.27 -18.49 -3.90
CA HIS A 143 6.59 -18.88 -4.35
C HIS A 143 7.45 -19.54 -3.27
N GLY A 144 6.87 -19.95 -2.13
CA GLY A 144 7.53 -20.85 -1.20
C GLY A 144 7.95 -22.10 -1.95
N TRP A 145 9.23 -22.19 -2.32
CA TRP A 145 9.83 -23.44 -2.78
C TRP A 145 9.61 -24.43 -1.66
N SER A 146 8.85 -25.49 -1.94
CA SER A 146 8.86 -26.67 -1.11
C SER A 146 10.31 -27.16 -1.05
N ASP A 147 10.95 -26.99 0.09
CA ASP A 147 12.16 -27.75 0.45
C ASP A 147 11.80 -29.25 0.57
#